data_AF-A0A9P4WPI2-F1
#
_entry.id   AF-A0A9P4WPI2-F1
#
_cell.length_a   1.000
_cell.length_b   1.000
_cell.length_c   1.000
_cell.angle_alpha   90.00
_cell.angle_beta   90.00
_cell.angle_gamma   90.00
#
_symmetry.space_group_name_H-M   'P 1'
#
loop_
_entity.id
_entity.type
_entity.pdbx_description
1 polymer ?
#
loop_
_entity_poly.entity_id
_entity_poly.type
_entity_poly.pdbx_seq_one_letter_code
_entity_poly.pdbx_strand_id
1 'polypeptide(L)'
;MHSCIIALVLVLASLSSALEISAPHQPPLLALQSTTAPISTCIERFTAYYYASYNYVFFNDPADPEFDFTIVTSHLKFYPHTLAQWLEERNFTVVAQSYAEDDWLCGWHVDRPVVVDGRRHGTIGWKRNDLRSKSDTLNSGNFSTAGATSRSYVPHAGPIKPSRLTIARVEAILRENTPWADMYYFRCMMLGIGCGMLGLSFVWYGLMCYAEVRRQQKKLRGSTDSDDIELDQIQVHDLSGSGMERMDKDEHTEAPKFDIEMAKPNAVKLSPSSIGSSVADPPPMYTLDGAGRSPVRVREMV
;
A
#
# COMPACT_ATOMS: atom_id res chain seq x y z
N MET A 1 -17.15 -5.67 -35.73
CA MET A 1 -17.23 -5.47 -34.27
C MET A 1 -17.41 -6.76 -33.48
N HIS A 2 -18.04 -7.83 -34.01
CA HIS A 2 -18.21 -9.09 -33.27
C HIS A 2 -16.91 -9.87 -33.00
N SER A 3 -15.88 -9.77 -33.85
CA SER A 3 -14.59 -10.45 -33.62
C SER A 3 -13.84 -9.95 -32.37
N CYS A 4 -13.96 -8.68 -31.99
CA CYS A 4 -13.27 -8.17 -30.80
C CYS A 4 -13.91 -8.67 -29.50
N ILE A 5 -15.23 -8.85 -29.49
CA ILE A 5 -15.97 -9.37 -28.32
C ILE A 5 -15.60 -10.85 -28.10
N ILE A 6 -15.54 -11.65 -29.16
CA ILE A 6 -15.18 -13.06 -29.08
C ILE A 6 -13.72 -13.23 -28.62
N ALA A 7 -12.80 -12.40 -29.12
CA ALA A 7 -11.41 -12.40 -28.67
C ALA A 7 -11.27 -12.04 -27.18
N LEU A 8 -12.03 -11.05 -26.71
CA LEU A 8 -12.00 -10.62 -25.31
C LEU A 8 -12.60 -11.69 -24.36
N VAL A 9 -13.67 -12.36 -24.78
CA VAL A 9 -14.25 -13.50 -24.05
C VAL A 9 -13.29 -14.70 -24.04
N LEU A 10 -12.60 -15.00 -25.14
CA LEU A 10 -11.61 -16.06 -25.19
C LEU A 10 -10.38 -15.77 -24.32
N VAL A 11 -9.92 -14.51 -24.28
CA VAL A 11 -8.82 -14.10 -23.39
C VAL A 11 -9.24 -14.22 -21.92
N LEU A 12 -10.44 -13.75 -21.55
CA LEU A 12 -10.98 -13.90 -20.19
C LEU A 12 -11.19 -15.38 -19.81
N ALA A 13 -11.65 -16.22 -20.74
CA ALA A 13 -11.82 -17.66 -20.51
C ALA A 13 -10.46 -18.37 -20.34
N SER A 14 -9.46 -18.02 -21.16
CA SER A 14 -8.11 -18.60 -21.07
C SER A 14 -7.37 -18.19 -19.78
N LEU A 15 -7.58 -16.97 -19.29
CA LEU A 15 -7.10 -16.50 -17.99
C LEU A 15 -7.77 -17.25 -16.82
N SER A 16 -9.03 -17.67 -16.99
CA SER A 16 -9.74 -18.45 -15.97
C SER A 16 -9.20 -19.89 -15.89
N SER A 17 -8.83 -20.49 -17.03
CA SER A 17 -8.24 -21.84 -17.09
C SER A 17 -6.76 -21.88 -16.69
N ALA A 18 -6.02 -20.77 -16.84
CA ALA A 18 -4.63 -20.68 -16.39
C ALA A 18 -4.49 -20.53 -14.86
N LEU A 19 -5.57 -20.20 -14.15
CA LEU A 19 -5.57 -20.12 -12.69
C LEU A 19 -5.65 -21.49 -11.98
N GLU A 20 -5.90 -22.57 -12.73
CA GLU A 20 -5.83 -23.97 -12.26
C GLU A 20 -4.47 -24.63 -12.53
N ILE A 21 -3.40 -23.85 -12.70
CA ILE A 21 -2.05 -24.39 -12.60
C ILE A 21 -1.83 -24.83 -11.15
N SER A 22 -2.11 -26.12 -10.95
CA SER A 22 -1.64 -26.99 -9.88
C SER A 22 -0.34 -26.44 -9.31
N ALA A 23 -0.41 -25.89 -8.10
CA ALA A 23 0.74 -25.34 -7.41
C ALA A 23 1.82 -26.43 -7.36
N PRO A 24 2.97 -26.27 -8.05
CA PRO A 24 4.10 -27.13 -7.79
C PRO A 24 4.49 -26.87 -6.34
N HIS A 25 4.71 -27.94 -5.58
CA HIS A 25 5.34 -27.96 -4.26
C HIS A 25 6.20 -26.71 -4.05
N GLN A 26 5.62 -25.68 -3.39
CA GLN A 26 6.41 -24.55 -2.96
C GLN A 26 7.38 -25.11 -1.92
N PRO A 27 8.70 -24.94 -2.10
CA PRO A 27 9.63 -25.25 -1.01
C PRO A 27 9.18 -24.43 0.20
N PRO A 28 9.31 -24.98 1.42
CA PRO A 28 8.83 -24.31 2.62
C PRO A 28 9.53 -22.95 2.69
N LEU A 29 8.77 -21.88 2.40
CA LEU A 29 9.19 -20.53 2.73
C LEU A 29 9.35 -20.55 4.24
N LEU A 30 10.62 -20.55 4.65
CA LEU A 30 11.14 -20.41 5.99
C LEU A 30 10.04 -19.97 6.94
N ALA A 31 9.45 -20.96 7.63
CA ALA A 31 8.77 -20.71 8.88
C ALA A 31 9.79 -19.91 9.70
N LEU A 32 9.51 -18.62 9.88
CA LEU A 32 10.30 -17.75 10.75
C LEU A 32 10.36 -18.50 12.08
N GLN A 33 11.51 -19.12 12.35
CA GLN A 33 11.67 -20.00 13.49
C GLN A 33 11.45 -19.13 14.72
N SER A 34 10.31 -19.42 15.34
CA SER A 34 9.85 -18.88 16.60
C SER A 34 10.95 -19.03 17.64
N THR A 35 11.62 -17.92 17.94
CA THR A 35 12.46 -17.80 19.13
C THR A 35 11.57 -17.92 20.36
N THR A 36 11.96 -18.82 21.25
CA THR A 36 11.25 -19.45 22.37
C THR A 36 10.96 -18.54 23.58
N ALA A 37 10.58 -17.29 23.36
CA ALA A 37 10.01 -16.44 24.41
C ALA A 37 8.67 -15.89 23.92
N PRO A 38 7.59 -15.93 24.74
CA PRO A 38 6.34 -15.28 24.36
C PRO A 38 6.59 -13.76 24.36
N ILE A 39 6.91 -13.22 23.20
CA ILE A 39 7.03 -11.77 23.00
C ILE A 39 5.63 -11.22 23.23
N SER A 40 5.47 -10.42 24.28
CA SER A 40 4.28 -9.60 24.43
C SER A 40 4.23 -8.63 23.26
N THR A 41 3.21 -8.74 22.41
CA THR A 41 3.02 -7.86 21.27
C THR A 41 1.82 -6.94 21.48
N CYS A 42 1.87 -5.75 20.89
CA CYS A 42 0.70 -4.94 20.68
C CYS A 42 0.04 -5.29 19.34
N ILE A 43 -1.28 -5.42 19.34
CA ILE A 43 -2.09 -5.58 18.15
C ILE A 43 -2.27 -4.19 17.54
N GLU A 44 -1.81 -4.01 16.30
CA GLU A 44 -1.99 -2.74 15.59
C GLU A 44 -3.44 -2.62 15.09
N ARG A 45 -4.02 -1.43 15.29
CA ARG A 45 -5.32 -1.06 14.73
C ARG A 45 -5.14 -0.36 13.41
N PHE A 46 -5.87 -0.83 12.41
CA PHE A 46 -5.96 -0.17 11.12
C PHE A 46 -7.35 0.42 10.95
N THR A 47 -7.40 1.74 10.72
CA THR A 47 -8.65 2.48 10.52
C THR A 47 -9.17 2.40 9.09
N ALA A 48 -8.29 2.07 8.14
CA ALA A 48 -8.66 1.91 6.74
C ALA A 48 -8.34 0.51 6.22
N TYR A 49 -9.30 -0.10 5.54
CA TYR A 49 -9.20 -1.44 4.97
C TYR A 49 -7.96 -1.64 4.09
N TYR A 50 -7.59 -0.64 3.29
CA TYR A 50 -6.42 -0.70 2.40
C TYR A 50 -5.07 -0.71 3.13
N TYR A 51 -5.03 -0.26 4.38
CA TYR A 51 -3.82 -0.30 5.22
C TYR A 51 -3.86 -1.43 6.23
N ALA A 52 -4.99 -2.11 6.38
CA ALA A 52 -5.14 -3.21 7.30
C ALA A 52 -4.36 -4.43 6.80
N SER A 53 -3.33 -4.81 7.55
CA SER A 53 -2.60 -6.07 7.30
C SER A 53 -3.18 -7.24 8.09
N TYR A 54 -3.88 -6.94 9.19
CA TYR A 54 -4.49 -7.94 10.08
C TYR A 54 -5.84 -7.45 10.63
N ASN A 55 -6.69 -8.41 10.99
CA ASN A 55 -7.92 -8.23 11.75
C ASN A 55 -7.89 -9.19 12.95
N TYR A 56 -8.72 -8.93 13.96
CA TYR A 56 -8.70 -9.67 15.21
C TYR A 56 -10.11 -9.99 15.72
N VAL A 57 -10.26 -11.13 16.39
CA VAL A 57 -11.50 -11.51 17.07
C VAL A 57 -11.16 -11.72 18.55
N PHE A 58 -11.79 -10.95 19.43
CA PHE A 58 -11.64 -11.11 20.88
C PHE A 58 -12.74 -12.01 21.42
N PHE A 59 -12.39 -12.91 22.34
CA PHE A 59 -13.34 -13.83 22.93
C PHE A 59 -12.85 -14.33 24.28
N ASN A 60 -13.77 -14.85 25.08
CA ASN A 60 -13.50 -15.43 26.39
C ASN A 60 -14.03 -16.87 26.43
N ASP A 61 -13.34 -17.73 27.16
CA ASP A 61 -13.80 -19.10 27.42
C ASP A 61 -14.38 -19.17 28.84
N PRO A 62 -15.64 -19.61 29.03
CA PRO A 62 -16.20 -19.79 30.36
C PRO A 62 -15.42 -20.81 31.22
N ALA A 63 -14.65 -21.72 30.60
CA ALA A 63 -13.80 -22.67 31.31
C ALA A 63 -12.50 -22.03 31.84
N ASP A 64 -12.03 -20.95 31.23
CA ASP A 64 -10.80 -20.22 31.58
C ASP A 64 -11.09 -18.73 31.82
N PRO A 65 -11.90 -18.36 32.83
CA PRO A 65 -12.38 -16.99 33.02
C PRO A 65 -11.29 -15.99 33.45
N GLU A 66 -10.10 -16.49 33.81
CA GLU A 66 -8.90 -15.70 34.12
C GLU A 66 -8.18 -15.18 32.87
N PHE A 67 -8.55 -15.66 31.68
CA PHE A 67 -7.87 -15.32 30.43
C PHE A 67 -8.83 -14.71 29.43
N ASP A 68 -8.37 -13.63 28.80
CA ASP A 68 -8.97 -13.10 27.59
C ASP A 68 -8.20 -13.66 26.40
N PHE A 69 -8.91 -13.98 25.32
CA PHE A 69 -8.32 -14.58 24.12
C PHE A 69 -8.52 -13.71 22.89
N THR A 70 -7.64 -13.88 21.93
CA THR A 70 -7.72 -13.24 20.62
C THR A 70 -7.34 -14.22 19.51
N ILE A 71 -7.94 -14.07 18.34
CA ILE A 71 -7.44 -14.65 17.10
C ILE A 71 -7.02 -13.49 16.21
N VAL A 72 -5.75 -13.43 15.84
CA VAL A 72 -5.22 -12.51 14.85
C VAL A 72 -5.17 -13.20 13.50
N THR A 73 -5.75 -12.60 12.47
CA THR A 73 -5.82 -13.16 11.11
C THR A 73 -5.51 -12.10 10.06
N SER A 74 -4.94 -12.50 8.92
CA SER A 74 -4.71 -11.61 7.78
C SER A 74 -5.95 -11.44 6.89
N HIS A 75 -7.04 -12.16 7.19
CA HIS A 75 -8.29 -12.09 6.43
C HIS A 75 -9.18 -11.00 7.03
N LEU A 76 -9.55 -10.01 6.21
CA LEU A 76 -10.00 -8.73 6.74
C LEU A 76 -11.52 -8.56 6.75
N LYS A 77 -12.24 -9.21 5.85
CA LYS A 77 -13.62 -8.83 5.50
C LYS A 77 -14.67 -9.80 6.03
N PHE A 78 -14.60 -11.09 5.69
CA PHE A 78 -15.67 -12.04 6.01
C PHE A 78 -15.25 -13.00 7.12
N TYR A 79 -14.00 -13.47 7.06
CA TYR A 79 -13.47 -14.49 7.94
C TYR A 79 -13.53 -14.13 9.43
N PRO A 80 -13.21 -12.90 9.89
CA PRO A 80 -13.34 -12.55 11.31
C PRO A 80 -14.79 -12.67 11.82
N HIS A 81 -15.77 -12.33 10.97
CA HIS A 81 -17.18 -12.44 11.32
C HIS A 81 -17.63 -13.90 11.38
N THR A 82 -17.21 -14.72 10.42
CA THR A 82 -17.44 -16.16 10.44
C THR A 82 -16.81 -16.78 11.68
N LEU A 83 -15.56 -16.45 12.02
CA LEU A 83 -14.90 -16.92 13.23
C LEU A 83 -15.67 -16.55 14.50
N ALA A 84 -16.17 -15.32 14.61
CA ALA A 84 -16.99 -14.90 15.74
C ALA A 84 -18.23 -15.80 15.91
N GLN A 85 -18.97 -16.05 14.83
CA GLN A 85 -20.14 -16.94 14.86
C GLN A 85 -19.77 -18.37 15.29
N TRP A 86 -18.69 -18.92 14.72
CA TRP A 86 -18.22 -20.27 15.07
C TRP A 86 -17.74 -20.37 16.52
N LEU A 87 -17.16 -19.31 17.07
CA LEU A 87 -16.80 -19.24 18.48
C LEU A 87 -18.04 -19.24 19.37
N GLU A 88 -19.05 -18.44 19.05
CA GLU A 88 -20.33 -18.40 19.77
C GLU A 88 -21.04 -19.77 19.74
N GLU A 89 -21.08 -20.44 18.59
CA GLU A 89 -21.64 -21.80 18.45
C GLU A 89 -20.94 -22.84 19.33
N ARG A 90 -19.67 -22.60 19.69
CA ARG A 90 -18.86 -23.47 20.56
C ARG A 90 -18.84 -23.00 22.02
N ASN A 91 -19.77 -22.13 22.41
CA ASN A 91 -19.95 -21.55 23.74
C ASN A 91 -18.81 -20.63 24.22
N PHE A 92 -18.05 -20.03 23.30
CA PHE A 92 -17.17 -18.91 23.64
C PHE A 92 -17.98 -17.61 23.66
N THR A 93 -17.62 -16.69 24.54
CA THR A 93 -18.23 -15.36 24.58
C THR A 93 -17.41 -14.40 23.73
N VAL A 94 -17.93 -14.00 22.57
CA VAL A 94 -17.24 -13.03 21.70
C VAL A 94 -17.37 -11.62 22.27
N VAL A 95 -16.26 -10.90 22.30
CA VAL A 95 -16.19 -9.51 22.76
C VAL A 95 -16.18 -8.60 21.54
N ALA A 96 -17.13 -7.67 21.46
CA ALA A 96 -17.21 -6.76 20.33
C ALA A 96 -15.97 -5.86 20.26
N GLN A 97 -15.43 -5.68 19.06
CA GLN A 97 -14.19 -4.93 18.83
C GLN A 97 -14.27 -3.46 19.31
N SER A 98 -15.47 -2.90 19.35
CA SER A 98 -15.74 -1.53 19.83
C SER A 98 -15.42 -1.33 21.31
N TYR A 99 -15.40 -2.41 22.11
CA TYR A 99 -15.07 -2.34 23.53
C TYR A 99 -13.58 -2.38 23.82
N ALA A 100 -12.75 -2.75 22.84
CA ALA A 100 -11.31 -2.72 23.03
C ALA A 100 -10.84 -1.25 23.01
N GLU A 101 -10.26 -0.77 24.10
CA GLU A 101 -9.52 0.49 24.10
C GLU A 101 -8.11 0.26 23.51
N ASP A 102 -7.41 1.31 23.09
CA ASP A 102 -6.07 1.14 22.49
C ASP A 102 -5.08 0.47 23.45
N ASP A 103 -5.24 0.70 24.75
CA ASP A 103 -4.42 0.08 25.79
C ASP A 103 -4.71 -1.42 25.95
N TRP A 104 -5.91 -1.87 25.59
CA TRP A 104 -6.29 -3.28 25.59
C TRP A 104 -5.53 -4.09 24.54
N LEU A 105 -5.10 -3.44 23.46
CA LEU A 105 -4.43 -4.08 22.34
C LEU A 105 -2.99 -4.48 22.65
N CYS A 106 -2.42 -4.02 23.76
CA CYS A 106 -1.06 -4.35 24.17
C CYS A 106 -1.02 -5.45 25.23
N GLY A 107 0.12 -6.14 25.33
CA GLY A 107 0.33 -7.16 26.36
C GLY A 107 -0.21 -8.55 26.00
N TRP A 108 -0.43 -8.83 24.71
CA TRP A 108 -0.90 -10.15 24.27
C TRP A 108 0.26 -11.12 24.15
N HIS A 109 0.09 -12.30 24.72
CA HIS A 109 0.96 -13.44 24.44
C HIS A 109 0.43 -14.16 23.22
N VAL A 110 1.28 -14.33 22.22
CA VAL A 110 0.90 -14.92 20.94
C VAL A 110 1.43 -16.35 20.89
N ASP A 111 0.56 -17.29 20.52
CA ASP A 111 0.91 -18.68 20.25
C ASP A 111 1.48 -18.87 18.84
N ARG A 112 1.78 -20.13 18.52
CA ARG A 112 2.04 -20.55 17.15
C ARG A 112 0.86 -20.23 16.20
N PRO A 113 1.15 -19.83 14.95
CA PRO A 113 0.12 -19.67 13.93
C PRO A 113 -0.50 -21.03 13.57
N VAL A 114 -1.81 -21.03 13.34
CA VAL A 114 -2.53 -22.21 12.80
C VAL A 114 -2.45 -22.15 11.29
N VAL A 115 -1.77 -23.15 10.72
CA VAL A 115 -1.53 -23.27 9.28
C VAL A 115 -2.19 -24.56 8.78
N VAL A 116 -3.01 -24.45 7.74
CA VAL A 116 -3.66 -25.57 7.04
C VAL A 116 -3.31 -25.46 5.57
N ASP A 117 -2.82 -26.54 4.96
CA ASP A 117 -2.42 -26.58 3.56
C ASP A 117 -1.47 -25.43 3.13
N GLY A 118 -0.53 -25.10 4.02
CA GLY A 118 0.43 -23.99 3.81
C GLY A 118 -0.17 -22.59 3.97
N ARG A 119 -1.45 -22.46 4.35
CA ARG A 119 -2.13 -21.18 4.53
C ARG A 119 -2.35 -20.87 5.99
N ARG A 120 -2.02 -19.66 6.41
CA ARG A 120 -2.29 -19.16 7.77
C ARG A 120 -3.78 -18.84 7.90
N HIS A 121 -4.46 -19.55 8.79
CA HIS A 121 -5.86 -19.30 9.12
C HIS A 121 -5.97 -18.23 10.21
N GLY A 122 -5.10 -18.31 11.22
CA GLY A 122 -5.01 -17.30 12.25
C GLY A 122 -3.89 -17.58 13.22
N THR A 123 -3.80 -16.78 14.27
CA THR A 123 -2.86 -16.97 15.37
C THR A 123 -3.57 -16.67 16.65
N ILE A 124 -3.54 -17.64 17.55
CA ILE A 124 -4.21 -17.55 18.85
C ILE A 124 -3.32 -16.70 19.74
N GLY A 125 -3.91 -15.75 20.44
CA GLY A 125 -3.26 -15.03 21.52
C GLY A 125 -4.11 -15.08 22.77
N TRP A 126 -3.47 -14.86 23.92
CA TRP A 126 -4.14 -14.75 25.21
C TRP A 126 -3.49 -13.67 26.05
N LYS A 127 -4.27 -13.12 26.97
CA LYS A 127 -3.85 -12.15 27.97
C LYS A 127 -4.51 -12.53 29.28
N ARG A 128 -3.78 -12.44 30.38
CA ARG A 128 -4.35 -12.72 31.70
C ARG A 128 -5.16 -11.52 32.18
N ASN A 129 -6.38 -11.77 32.64
CA ASN A 129 -7.27 -10.78 33.19
C ASN A 129 -7.00 -10.59 34.69
N ASP A 130 -5.87 -9.96 35.02
CA ASP A 130 -5.48 -9.73 36.42
C ASP A 130 -6.44 -8.78 37.18
N LEU A 131 -7.28 -8.01 36.45
CA LEU A 131 -8.27 -7.10 37.03
C LEU A 131 -9.44 -7.85 37.68
N ARG A 132 -9.85 -9.01 37.14
CA ARG A 132 -10.86 -9.87 37.78
C ARG A 132 -10.33 -10.52 39.07
N SER A 133 -9.03 -10.81 39.14
CA SER A 133 -8.43 -11.42 40.33
C SER A 133 -8.38 -10.47 41.54
N LYS A 134 -8.54 -9.15 41.36
CA LYS A 134 -8.48 -8.16 42.45
C LYS A 134 -9.85 -7.81 43.06
N SER A 135 -10.97 -8.29 42.50
CA SER A 135 -12.31 -7.91 43.01
C SER A 135 -12.64 -8.50 44.38
N ASP A 136 -11.99 -9.58 44.81
CA ASP A 136 -12.30 -10.24 46.09
C ASP A 136 -11.59 -9.64 47.31
N THR A 137 -10.78 -8.58 47.16
CA THR A 137 -10.05 -7.99 48.30
C THR A 137 -10.24 -6.48 48.51
N LEU A 138 -11.03 -5.78 47.69
CA LEU A 138 -11.29 -4.36 47.92
C LEU A 138 -12.68 -4.12 48.50
N ASN A 139 -12.69 -3.95 49.82
CA ASN A 139 -13.75 -3.33 50.58
C ASN A 139 -14.35 -2.12 49.84
N SER A 140 -15.68 -2.11 49.83
CA SER A 140 -16.60 -1.00 49.54
C SER A 140 -15.99 0.40 49.65
N GLY A 141 -16.08 1.21 48.59
CA GLY A 141 -16.09 2.66 48.79
C GLY A 141 -15.79 3.55 47.59
N ASN A 142 -14.95 3.16 46.63
CA ASN A 142 -14.57 4.06 45.54
C ASN A 142 -14.26 3.27 44.25
N PHE A 143 -15.28 3.14 43.39
CA PHE A 143 -15.16 2.48 42.08
C PHE A 143 -14.64 3.41 40.96
N SER A 144 -14.18 4.63 41.27
CA SER A 144 -13.75 5.62 40.27
C SER A 144 -12.26 5.54 39.88
N THR A 145 -11.47 4.64 40.47
CA THR A 145 -10.02 4.55 40.21
C THR A 145 -9.52 3.15 39.81
N ALA A 146 -10.41 2.23 39.44
CA ALA A 146 -10.02 1.04 38.66
C ALA A 146 -9.71 1.43 37.21
N GLY A 147 -8.87 2.46 37.03
CA GLY A 147 -8.39 2.93 35.76
C GLY A 147 -7.50 1.86 35.16
N ALA A 148 -7.77 1.57 33.88
CA ALA A 148 -6.95 0.76 33.00
C ALA A 148 -5.47 0.95 33.32
N THR A 149 -4.79 -0.14 33.65
CA THR A 149 -3.34 -0.14 33.77
C THR A 149 -2.76 0.34 32.43
N SER A 150 -2.13 1.52 32.47
CA SER A 150 -1.34 2.19 31.43
C SER A 150 -0.68 1.22 30.45
N ARG A 151 -0.55 1.61 29.16
CA ARG A 151 0.27 0.98 28.08
C ARG A 151 1.58 0.33 28.50
N SER A 152 2.15 0.75 29.63
CA SER A 152 3.41 0.32 30.19
C SER A 152 3.35 -1.00 30.98
N TYR A 153 2.16 -1.48 31.37
CA TYR A 153 2.03 -2.74 32.11
C TYR A 153 1.72 -3.90 31.18
N VAL A 154 2.78 -4.51 30.66
CA VAL A 154 2.75 -5.88 30.17
C VAL A 154 2.86 -6.77 31.42
N PRO A 155 1.84 -7.55 31.79
CA PRO A 155 1.97 -8.50 32.89
C PRO A 155 3.20 -9.35 32.64
N HIS A 156 4.11 -9.43 33.63
CA HIS A 156 5.24 -10.33 33.51
C HIS A 156 4.72 -11.71 33.17
N ALA A 157 5.32 -12.34 32.16
CA ALA A 157 4.96 -13.67 31.69
C ALA A 157 5.08 -14.67 32.85
N GLY A 158 4.00 -14.77 33.63
CA GLY A 158 3.90 -15.73 34.71
C GLY A 158 3.96 -17.13 34.11
N PRO A 159 4.32 -18.14 34.91
CA PRO A 159 4.27 -19.53 34.47
C PRO A 159 2.84 -20.01 34.13
N ILE A 160 1.83 -19.23 34.49
CA ILE A 160 0.42 -19.58 34.37
C ILE A 160 -0.02 -19.36 32.91
N LYS A 161 -0.46 -20.44 32.27
CA LYS A 161 -0.94 -20.48 30.89
C LYS A 161 -2.42 -20.89 30.88
N PRO A 162 -3.18 -20.52 29.83
CA PRO A 162 -4.54 -21.02 29.66
C PRO A 162 -4.56 -22.54 29.53
N SER A 163 -5.73 -23.14 29.72
CA SER A 163 -5.89 -24.59 29.60
C SER A 163 -5.52 -25.06 28.19
N ARG A 164 -4.76 -26.17 28.13
CA ARG A 164 -4.42 -26.80 26.83
C ARG A 164 -5.66 -27.22 26.06
N LEU A 165 -6.75 -27.55 26.76
CA LEU A 165 -8.02 -27.94 26.14
C LEU A 165 -8.67 -26.76 25.41
N THR A 166 -8.63 -25.56 25.99
CA THR A 166 -9.12 -24.32 25.39
C THR A 166 -8.37 -24.00 24.11
N ILE A 167 -7.03 -23.98 24.17
CA ILE A 167 -6.19 -23.73 23.01
C ILE A 167 -6.44 -24.77 21.91
N ALA A 168 -6.55 -26.06 22.25
CA ALA A 168 -6.83 -27.13 21.29
C ALA A 168 -8.21 -26.98 20.63
N ARG A 169 -9.25 -26.57 21.37
CA ARG A 169 -10.59 -26.29 20.83
C ARG A 169 -10.56 -25.15 19.81
N VAL A 170 -9.88 -24.05 20.14
CA VAL A 170 -9.73 -22.92 19.23
C VAL A 170 -8.91 -23.31 17.99
N GLU A 171 -7.85 -24.09 18.17
CA GLU A 171 -7.05 -24.64 17.06
C GLU A 171 -7.91 -25.49 16.12
N ALA A 172 -8.81 -26.31 16.67
CA ALA A 172 -9.74 -27.12 15.89
C ALA A 172 -10.72 -26.25 15.08
N ILE A 173 -11.32 -25.22 15.69
CA ILE A 173 -12.19 -24.26 14.99
C ILE A 173 -11.45 -23.61 13.82
N LEU A 174 -10.20 -23.15 14.04
CA LEU A 174 -9.39 -22.55 12.99
C LEU A 174 -9.06 -23.53 11.87
N ARG A 175 -8.87 -24.82 12.16
CA ARG A 175 -8.63 -25.83 11.13
C ARG A 175 -9.87 -26.19 10.33
N GLU A 176 -11.02 -26.27 10.99
CA GLU A 176 -12.31 -26.56 10.35
C GLU A 176 -12.80 -25.37 9.49
N ASN A 177 -12.48 -24.13 9.89
CA ASN A 177 -12.94 -22.93 9.22
C ASN A 177 -11.92 -22.39 8.21
N THR A 178 -12.23 -22.55 6.92
CA THR A 178 -11.41 -22.06 5.81
C THR A 178 -11.83 -20.66 5.33
N PRO A 179 -10.88 -19.72 5.08
CA PRO A 179 -11.14 -18.33 4.69
C PRO A 179 -11.52 -18.14 3.20
N TRP A 180 -12.32 -19.03 2.61
CA TRP A 180 -12.60 -19.02 1.16
C TRP A 180 -13.26 -17.72 0.67
N ALA A 181 -14.15 -17.13 1.47
CA ALA A 181 -14.86 -15.91 1.10
C ALA A 181 -13.91 -14.71 0.91
N ASP A 182 -12.97 -14.50 1.84
CA ASP A 182 -11.94 -13.46 1.72
C ASP A 182 -11.01 -13.72 0.55
N MET A 183 -10.61 -14.98 0.33
CA MET A 183 -9.78 -15.34 -0.81
C MET A 183 -10.46 -15.06 -2.15
N TYR A 184 -11.75 -15.37 -2.26
CA TYR A 184 -12.55 -15.07 -3.45
C TYR A 184 -12.69 -13.56 -3.65
N TYR A 185 -12.98 -12.81 -2.58
CA TYR A 185 -13.08 -11.36 -2.61
C TYR A 185 -11.79 -10.69 -3.07
N PHE A 186 -10.64 -11.12 -2.54
CA PHE A 186 -9.33 -10.64 -2.96
C PHE A 186 -9.06 -10.94 -4.44
N ARG A 187 -9.36 -12.17 -4.90
CA ARG A 187 -9.23 -12.53 -6.32
C ARG A 187 -10.11 -11.68 -7.23
N CYS A 188 -11.36 -11.43 -6.85
CA CYS A 188 -12.26 -10.55 -7.59
C CYS A 188 -11.76 -9.10 -7.62
N MET A 189 -11.16 -8.61 -6.53
CA MET A 189 -10.57 -7.28 -6.49
C MET A 189 -9.38 -7.17 -7.45
N MET A 190 -8.46 -8.14 -7.42
CA MET A 190 -7.31 -8.19 -8.33
C MET A 190 -7.74 -8.30 -9.79
N LEU A 191 -8.76 -9.11 -10.08
CA LEU A 191 -9.35 -9.21 -11.42
C LEU A 191 -9.98 -7.87 -11.85
N GLY A 192 -10.71 -7.20 -10.96
CA GLY A 192 -11.29 -5.89 -11.22
C GLY A 192 -10.24 -4.83 -11.54
N ILE A 193 -9.14 -4.78 -10.79
CA ILE A 193 -8.00 -3.90 -11.07
C ILE A 193 -7.38 -4.24 -12.43
N GLY A 194 -7.18 -5.52 -12.72
CA GLY A 194 -6.66 -5.99 -14.01
C GLY A 194 -7.55 -5.56 -15.19
N CYS A 195 -8.86 -5.76 -15.09
CA CYS A 195 -9.84 -5.31 -16.09
C CYS A 195 -9.83 -3.79 -16.25
N GLY A 196 -9.72 -3.03 -15.16
CA GLY A 196 -9.62 -1.57 -15.18
C GLY A 196 -8.37 -1.09 -15.92
N MET A 197 -7.21 -1.70 -15.65
CA MET A 197 -5.95 -1.38 -16.33
C MET A 197 -6.00 -1.69 -17.83
N LEU A 198 -6.59 -2.83 -18.21
CA LEU A 198 -6.80 -3.17 -19.62
C LEU A 198 -7.74 -2.17 -20.30
N GLY A 199 -8.86 -1.84 -19.66
CA GLY A 199 -9.82 -0.84 -20.16
C GLY A 199 -9.16 0.52 -20.39
N LEU A 200 -8.39 1.00 -19.40
CA LEU A 200 -7.65 2.26 -19.50
C LEU A 200 -6.62 2.23 -20.65
N SER A 201 -5.94 1.09 -20.81
CA SER A 201 -4.98 0.90 -21.91
C SER A 201 -5.68 0.98 -23.27
N PHE A 202 -6.84 0.34 -23.44
CA PHE A 202 -7.61 0.44 -24.68
C PHE A 202 -8.08 1.87 -24.99
N VAL A 203 -8.52 2.61 -23.98
CA VAL A 203 -8.89 4.03 -24.15
C VAL A 203 -7.67 4.85 -24.55
N TRP A 204 -6.53 4.64 -23.89
CA TRP A 204 -5.28 5.32 -24.22
C TRP A 204 -4.82 5.05 -25.65
N TYR A 205 -4.81 3.78 -26.08
CA TYR A 205 -4.50 3.41 -27.46
C TYR A 205 -5.49 4.03 -28.45
N GLY A 206 -6.79 4.03 -28.14
CA GLY A 206 -7.80 4.68 -28.96
C GLY A 206 -7.56 6.19 -29.14
N LEU A 207 -7.17 6.89 -28.07
CA LEU A 207 -6.81 8.32 -28.11
C LEU A 207 -5.56 8.58 -28.96
N MET A 208 -4.53 7.73 -28.83
CA MET A 208 -3.32 7.83 -29.64
C MET A 208 -3.62 7.61 -31.13
N CYS A 209 -4.37 6.57 -31.48
CA CYS A 209 -4.81 6.32 -32.85
C CYS A 209 -5.63 7.51 -33.41
N TYR A 210 -6.56 8.05 -32.61
CA TYR A 210 -7.35 9.22 -33.01
C TYR A 210 -6.47 10.46 -33.26
N ALA A 211 -5.50 10.71 -32.38
CA ALA A 211 -4.55 11.81 -32.53
C ALA A 211 -3.68 11.66 -33.79
N GLU A 212 -3.23 10.45 -34.09
CA GLU A 212 -2.46 10.14 -35.30
C GLU A 212 -3.27 10.35 -36.57
N VAL A 213 -4.50 9.82 -36.64
CA VAL A 213 -5.41 10.03 -37.78
C VAL A 213 -5.67 11.51 -38.00
N ARG A 214 -5.90 12.27 -36.92
CA ARG A 214 -6.11 13.73 -37.01
C ARG A 214 -4.85 14.47 -37.50
N ARG A 215 -3.66 14.03 -37.09
CA ARG A 215 -2.38 14.56 -37.60
C ARG A 215 -2.22 14.28 -39.09
N GLN A 216 -2.54 13.07 -39.54
CA GLN A 216 -2.48 12.71 -40.97
C GLN A 216 -3.48 13.51 -41.80
N GLN A 217 -4.72 13.69 -41.32
CA GLN A 217 -5.72 14.52 -42.01
C GLN A 217 -5.28 15.99 -42.14
N LYS A 218 -4.66 16.56 -41.11
CA LYS A 218 -4.09 17.92 -41.18
C LYS A 218 -2.97 18.01 -42.23
N LYS A 219 -2.09 17.02 -42.31
CA LYS A 219 -1.03 16.97 -43.33
C LYS A 219 -1.61 16.89 -44.74
N LEU A 220 -2.63 16.06 -44.96
CA LEU A 220 -3.31 15.94 -46.25
C LEU A 220 -4.00 17.24 -46.65
N ARG A 221 -4.74 17.89 -45.73
CA ARG A 221 -5.41 19.18 -46.02
C ARG A 221 -4.42 20.30 -46.30
N GLY A 222 -3.35 20.43 -45.50
CA GLY A 222 -2.32 21.45 -45.73
C GLY A 222 -1.52 21.26 -47.02
N SER A 223 -1.48 20.05 -47.58
CA SER A 223 -0.90 19.77 -48.89
C SER A 223 -1.85 20.06 -50.06
N THR A 224 -3.15 20.21 -49.81
CA THR A 224 -4.14 20.51 -50.86
C THR A 224 -4.40 22.02 -50.97
N ASP A 225 -4.13 22.75 -49.88
CA ASP A 225 -4.28 24.20 -49.74
C ASP A 225 -2.91 24.92 -49.76
N SER A 226 -1.84 24.21 -50.12
CA SER A 226 -0.66 24.88 -50.64
C SER A 226 -1.08 25.39 -52.01
N ASP A 227 -1.64 26.60 -52.01
CA ASP A 227 -1.72 27.48 -53.16
C ASP A 227 -0.58 27.13 -54.09
N ASP A 228 -0.93 26.84 -55.35
CA ASP A 228 0.01 27.02 -56.44
C ASP A 228 0.76 28.31 -56.12
N ILE A 229 2.03 28.15 -55.76
CA ILE A 229 3.00 29.22 -55.88
C ILE A 229 3.03 29.40 -57.40
N GLU A 230 2.04 30.10 -57.94
CA GLU A 230 2.23 30.91 -59.12
C GLU A 230 3.53 31.64 -58.79
N LEU A 231 4.60 31.26 -59.49
CA LEU A 231 5.84 32.01 -59.47
C LEU A 231 5.42 33.40 -59.89
N ASP A 232 5.10 34.23 -58.91
CA ASP A 232 4.88 35.64 -59.10
C ASP A 232 6.18 36.09 -59.72
N GLN A 233 6.03 36.41 -61.00
CA GLN A 233 7.06 36.55 -61.99
C GLN A 233 8.24 37.24 -61.32
N ILE A 234 9.39 36.56 -61.24
CA ILE A 234 10.64 37.23 -60.89
C ILE A 234 10.82 38.29 -61.98
N GLN A 235 10.26 39.48 -61.75
CA GLN A 235 10.70 40.68 -62.42
C GLN A 235 12.13 40.82 -61.98
N VAL A 236 13.00 40.31 -62.85
CA VAL A 236 14.40 40.67 -62.88
C VAL A 236 14.37 42.18 -63.06
N HIS A 237 14.34 42.93 -61.96
CA HIS A 237 14.64 44.33 -61.99
C HIS A 237 15.98 44.44 -62.70
N ASP A 238 15.97 45.09 -63.86
CA ASP A 238 17.16 45.41 -64.61
C ASP A 238 18.21 45.92 -63.62
N LEU A 239 19.32 45.20 -63.53
CA LEU A 239 20.52 45.58 -62.79
C LEU A 239 21.25 46.74 -63.51
N SER A 240 20.49 47.77 -63.89
CA SER A 240 21.04 49.08 -64.22
C SER A 240 21.57 49.67 -62.92
N GLY A 241 22.87 49.53 -62.72
CA GLY A 241 23.63 50.03 -61.57
C GLY A 241 23.65 51.55 -61.45
N SER A 242 22.50 52.17 -61.22
CA SER A 242 22.37 53.62 -60.95
C SER A 242 21.92 53.94 -59.53
N GLY A 243 21.74 52.94 -58.65
CA GLY A 243 21.16 53.13 -57.31
C GLY A 243 21.99 52.61 -56.14
N MET A 244 23.31 52.42 -56.28
CA MET A 244 24.21 52.20 -55.14
C MET A 244 24.46 53.52 -54.42
N GLU A 245 23.44 54.03 -53.75
CA GLU A 245 23.60 55.10 -52.77
C GLU A 245 24.20 54.47 -51.50
N ARG A 246 25.42 54.90 -51.15
CA ARG A 246 26.12 54.47 -49.95
C ARG A 246 25.26 54.81 -48.74
N MET A 247 24.83 53.79 -48.01
CA MET A 247 24.21 53.94 -46.69
C MET A 247 25.30 54.21 -45.65
N ASP A 248 25.95 55.38 -45.76
CA ASP A 248 26.61 56.06 -44.64
C ASP A 248 25.54 56.95 -43.99
N LYS A 249 24.72 56.37 -43.13
CA LYS A 249 23.94 57.16 -42.18
C LYS A 249 23.79 56.43 -40.87
N ASP A 250 24.71 56.79 -39.97
CA ASP A 250 24.56 56.60 -38.53
C ASP A 250 23.23 57.22 -38.07
N GLU A 251 22.30 56.37 -37.66
CA GLU A 251 21.21 56.78 -36.79
C GLU A 251 21.05 55.69 -35.72
N HIS A 252 21.53 56.02 -34.51
CA HIS A 252 21.40 55.23 -33.30
C HIS A 252 19.94 54.86 -33.08
N THR A 253 19.57 53.65 -33.47
CA THR A 253 18.29 53.07 -33.10
C THR A 253 18.55 52.14 -31.92
N GLU A 254 18.07 52.57 -30.75
CA GLU A 254 18.19 51.86 -29.48
C GLU A 254 17.74 50.40 -29.65
N ALA A 255 18.65 49.48 -29.34
CA ALA A 255 18.33 48.06 -29.26
C ALA A 255 17.24 47.84 -28.20
N PRO A 256 16.21 47.01 -28.45
CA PRO A 256 15.22 46.68 -27.44
C PRO A 256 15.89 45.95 -26.28
N LYS A 257 15.96 46.62 -25.14
CA LYS A 257 16.48 46.10 -23.88
C LYS A 257 15.44 45.17 -23.26
N PHE A 258 15.67 43.86 -23.33
CA PHE A 258 14.88 42.89 -22.60
C PHE A 258 15.39 42.80 -21.15
N ASP A 259 14.71 43.48 -20.24
CA ASP A 259 14.93 43.30 -18.80
C ASP A 259 14.21 42.01 -18.35
N ILE A 260 14.99 40.94 -18.13
CA ILE A 260 14.50 39.71 -17.49
C ILE A 260 14.44 39.96 -15.98
N GLU A 261 13.25 40.23 -15.48
CA GLU A 261 12.98 40.38 -14.05
C GLU A 261 12.99 38.99 -13.38
N MET A 262 14.13 38.60 -12.81
CA MET A 262 14.20 37.40 -11.97
C MET A 262 13.50 37.69 -10.64
N ALA A 263 12.26 37.22 -10.51
CA ALA A 263 11.52 37.25 -9.26
C ALA A 263 12.27 36.44 -8.18
N LYS A 264 12.84 37.15 -7.21
CA LYS A 264 13.52 36.60 -6.05
C LYS A 264 12.49 35.91 -5.16
N PRO A 265 12.62 34.60 -4.82
CA PRO A 265 11.68 33.97 -3.90
C PRO A 265 11.77 34.64 -2.53
N ASN A 266 10.62 35.07 -2.02
CA ASN A 266 10.48 35.66 -0.69
C ASN A 266 10.99 34.67 0.37
N ALA A 267 12.08 35.05 1.04
CA ALA A 267 12.56 34.37 2.21
C ALA A 267 11.49 34.47 3.31
N VAL A 268 10.82 33.36 3.59
CA VAL A 268 9.99 33.19 4.77
C VAL A 268 10.89 33.33 5.99
N LYS A 269 10.74 34.44 6.72
CA LYS A 269 11.32 34.63 8.06
C LYS A 269 10.70 33.60 9.01
N LEU A 270 11.42 32.52 9.28
CA LEU A 270 11.21 31.69 10.46
C LEU A 270 12.21 32.13 11.53
N SER A 271 11.66 32.64 12.64
CA SER A 271 12.39 32.99 13.85
C SER A 271 13.05 31.76 14.48
N PRO A 272 14.18 31.91 15.19
CA PRO A 272 15.05 30.82 15.56
C PRO A 272 14.67 30.23 16.93
N SER A 273 14.54 28.91 17.02
CA SER A 273 14.94 28.21 18.24
C SER A 273 15.24 26.74 17.97
N SER A 274 16.39 26.34 18.49
CA SER A 274 16.90 24.99 18.75
C SER A 274 18.09 24.56 17.90
N ILE A 275 19.16 24.33 18.65
CA ILE A 275 20.51 23.97 18.28
C ILE A 275 20.50 22.51 17.86
N GLY A 276 20.87 22.24 16.61
CA GLY A 276 21.12 20.91 16.09
C GLY A 276 22.19 21.01 15.01
N SER A 277 23.34 20.37 15.27
CA SER A 277 24.50 20.30 14.39
C SER A 277 24.12 19.77 13.00
N SER A 278 23.95 20.67 12.03
CA SER A 278 23.73 20.34 10.62
C SER A 278 25.08 20.11 9.96
N VAL A 279 25.44 18.84 9.80
CA VAL A 279 26.49 18.43 8.86
C VAL A 279 25.97 18.76 7.47
N ALA A 280 26.57 19.78 6.85
CA ALA A 280 26.21 20.18 5.50
C ALA A 280 26.52 19.04 4.52
N ASP A 281 25.47 18.45 3.95
CA ASP A 281 25.60 17.55 2.80
C ASP A 281 26.24 18.32 1.63
N PRO A 282 27.28 17.77 0.97
CA PRO A 282 27.86 18.40 -0.20
C PRO A 282 26.86 18.38 -1.38
N PRO A 283 26.92 19.37 -2.27
CA PRO A 283 26.04 19.43 -3.44
C PRO A 283 26.26 18.22 -4.36
N PRO A 284 25.22 17.77 -5.09
CA PRO A 284 25.33 16.63 -5.99
C PRO A 284 26.33 16.91 -7.12
N MET A 285 27.36 16.08 -7.22
CA MET A 285 28.26 16.06 -8.38
C MET A 285 27.58 15.30 -9.52
N TYR A 286 27.28 16.02 -10.60
CA TYR A 286 26.91 15.41 -11.88
C TYR A 286 28.21 15.09 -12.63
N THR A 287 28.58 13.81 -12.71
CA THR A 287 29.64 13.36 -13.61
C THR A 287 29.11 13.36 -15.04
N LEU A 288 29.85 14.02 -15.94
CA LEU A 288 29.55 14.19 -17.36
C LEU A 288 29.74 12.91 -18.21
N ASP A 289 30.04 11.78 -17.57
CA ASP A 289 30.13 10.47 -18.23
C ASP A 289 28.88 9.64 -17.91
N GLY A 290 28.07 9.44 -18.95
CA GLY A 290 26.79 8.76 -18.88
C GLY A 290 26.85 7.29 -18.44
N ALA A 291 25.70 6.85 -17.95
CA ALA A 291 25.20 5.47 -17.97
C ALA A 291 26.19 4.34 -17.60
N GLY A 292 26.11 3.93 -16.34
CA GLY A 292 26.19 2.51 -15.99
C GLY A 292 27.55 2.02 -15.48
N ARG A 293 27.67 1.97 -14.16
CA ARG A 293 28.31 0.87 -13.40
C ARG A 293 28.08 1.09 -11.91
N SER A 294 27.29 0.21 -11.29
CA SER A 294 27.13 0.17 -9.83
C SER A 294 28.47 -0.23 -9.18
N PRO A 295 28.94 0.47 -8.13
CA PRO A 295 30.11 0.01 -7.40
C PRO A 295 29.77 -1.20 -6.54
N VAL A 296 30.50 -2.29 -6.77
CA VAL A 296 30.55 -3.48 -5.91
C VAL A 296 31.13 -3.08 -4.56
N ARG A 297 30.33 -3.22 -3.51
CA ARG A 297 30.77 -3.00 -2.12
C ARG A 297 31.48 -4.25 -1.63
N VAL A 298 32.82 -4.23 -1.66
CA VAL A 298 33.64 -5.26 -0.99
C VAL A 298 33.53 -5.02 0.52
N ARG A 299 33.07 -6.03 1.24
CA ARG A 299 32.94 -6.05 2.69
C ARG A 299 34.20 -6.72 3.25
N GLU A 300 35.12 -5.94 3.80
CA GLU A 300 36.20 -6.48 4.61
C GLU A 300 35.62 -6.93 5.96
N MET A 301 35.89 -8.19 6.32
CA MET A 301 35.65 -8.75 7.63
C MET A 301 36.92 -8.55 8.46
N VAL A 302 36.77 -7.91 9.62
CA VAL A 302 37.62 -8.07 10.80
C VAL A 302 36.68 -8.31 11.98
#